data_AF-A0A1V1WBJ1-F1
#
_entry.id   AF-A0A1V1WBJ1-F1
#
_cell.length_a   1.000
_cell.length_b   1.000
_cell.length_c   1.000
_cell.angle_alpha   90.00
_cell.angle_beta   90.00
_cell.angle_gamma   90.00
#
_symmetry.space_group_name_H-M   'P 1'
#
loop_
_entity.id
_entity.type
_entity.pdbx_description
1 polymer ?
#
loop_
_entity_poly.entity_id
_entity_poly.type
_entity_poly.pdbx_seq_one_letter_code
_entity_poly.pdbx_strand_id
1 'polypeptide(L)'
;MRTISQFMWGFQPHFRSSLETFARRAFESIDFGAGPRAYLIGFATQPGLRFPVCFESEADPLAQISFADIDGLAERIYTDNPESELIDSYRPLHERRQQNLRDRARAEAVKVTLEAAAAGADRYFFVGMPGVVDSAYAVHPILAFPRGRWDAKPALATTVFDRFTVERSLQHALVTELLSKATSALRQQEPPEGLPFIGIDESEYANRAAQALTQSVVVLAGHAMQTQLHTALDAVASQPYEGRAGFGRLILAADGHPEVDVALRFLEKVPLDNARLLRKTLEMTGDGLYLLCDGEHVFGLGALPDSKAPATEFVDAGTSESTAADSETRLPDESIFEFDVLGQGAWELRHRDSPLLRVTNTRAGLPRPRLSEDDFKDLSTRLFPEASADDVSELWTLAETAARAEHGTMLVVHRAAAQEAVRLLPQAQRLEPTRLSARTLEAVTAIDGAVLVDPQANCHAVGVILDGTSVGAGDAARGARFNSAIRYQHAVGADCMVVIVSEDGMINVIPRLPRRIHPSAVERPLEQLEIALTRGPSYDDFFRAWTHLEALRFYLTDAQCARANAARETLEEDRAKPEPDAPPGLGRITHVSWTPFEPDPDMDDTYYLAEPESTPLLGEHD
;
A
#
# COMPACT_ATOMS: atom_id res chain seq x y z
N MET A 1 7.60 34.83 -13.53
CA MET A 1 7.61 33.54 -14.27
C MET A 1 9.06 33.03 -14.37
N ARG A 2 9.40 31.85 -13.82
CA ARG A 2 10.76 31.27 -13.97
C ARG A 2 11.03 31.02 -15.46
N THR A 3 12.14 31.51 -15.99
CA THR A 3 12.56 31.20 -17.36
C THR A 3 12.92 29.71 -17.44
N ILE A 4 12.16 28.94 -18.21
CA ILE A 4 12.47 27.53 -18.51
C ILE A 4 13.67 27.52 -19.47
N SER A 5 14.80 26.97 -19.06
CA SER A 5 15.99 26.91 -19.92
C SER A 5 15.88 25.71 -20.88
N GLN A 6 15.53 24.54 -20.35
CA GLN A 6 15.35 23.28 -21.06
C GLN A 6 13.90 23.14 -21.52
N PHE A 7 13.52 23.99 -22.47
CA PHE A 7 12.16 24.09 -22.98
C PHE A 7 11.81 22.92 -23.93
N MET A 8 10.86 22.09 -23.51
CA MET A 8 10.19 21.05 -24.31
C MET A 8 8.83 21.54 -24.84
N TRP A 9 7.98 22.09 -23.98
CA TRP A 9 6.72 22.80 -24.33
C TRP A 9 6.26 23.70 -23.18
N GLY A 10 5.32 24.62 -23.44
CA GLY A 10 4.93 25.68 -22.50
C GLY A 10 4.37 25.23 -21.15
N PHE A 11 3.81 24.02 -21.07
CA PHE A 11 3.14 23.51 -19.87
C PHE A 11 3.89 22.39 -19.16
N GLN A 12 5.16 22.11 -19.52
CA GLN A 12 5.93 21.04 -18.88
C GLN A 12 5.95 21.10 -17.33
N PRO A 13 6.07 22.27 -16.65
CA PRO A 13 6.11 22.28 -15.18
C PRO A 13 4.73 22.01 -14.58
N HIS A 14 3.67 22.52 -15.22
CA HIS A 14 2.28 22.27 -14.83
C HIS A 14 1.92 20.79 -15.01
N PHE A 15 2.30 20.19 -16.14
CA PHE A 15 2.10 18.78 -16.40
C PHE A 15 2.82 17.89 -15.38
N ARG A 16 4.12 18.13 -15.12
CA ARG A 16 4.88 17.44 -14.08
C ARG A 16 4.20 17.54 -12.71
N SER A 17 3.89 18.76 -12.27
CA SER A 17 3.23 18.98 -10.97
C SER A 17 1.87 18.31 -10.88
N SER A 18 1.13 18.26 -11.99
CA SER A 18 -0.16 17.58 -12.06
C SER A 18 -0.03 16.06 -11.91
N LEU A 19 0.96 15.46 -12.56
CA LEU A 19 1.30 14.04 -12.42
C LEU A 19 1.72 13.71 -10.98
N GLU A 20 2.54 14.54 -10.36
CA GLU A 20 2.98 14.35 -8.97
C GLU A 20 1.79 14.38 -8.00
N THR A 21 0.91 15.38 -8.15
CA THR A 21 -0.28 15.51 -7.31
C THR A 21 -1.23 14.35 -7.50
N PHE A 22 -1.45 13.93 -8.74
CA PHE A 22 -2.31 12.80 -9.05
C PHE A 22 -1.74 11.49 -8.49
N ALA A 23 -0.45 11.24 -8.67
CA ALA A 23 0.22 10.07 -8.10
C ALA A 23 0.14 10.08 -6.57
N ARG A 24 0.36 11.22 -5.91
CA ARG A 24 0.24 11.32 -4.45
C ARG A 24 -1.14 10.89 -3.96
N ARG A 25 -2.23 11.41 -4.55
CA ARG A 25 -3.60 11.04 -4.15
C ARG A 25 -3.93 9.58 -4.42
N ALA A 26 -3.49 9.04 -5.55
CA ALA A 26 -3.67 7.63 -5.89
C ALA A 26 -2.92 6.70 -4.91
N PHE A 27 -1.73 7.08 -4.46
CA PHE A 27 -0.98 6.31 -3.47
C PHE A 27 -1.50 6.45 -2.04
N GLU A 28 -2.11 7.60 -1.72
CA GLU A 28 -2.86 7.79 -0.47
C GLU A 28 -4.10 6.89 -0.42
N SER A 29 -4.82 6.69 -1.54
CA SER A 29 -6.03 5.86 -1.57
C SER A 29 -5.77 4.37 -1.29
N ILE A 30 -4.55 3.88 -1.54
CA ILE A 30 -4.13 2.50 -1.24
C ILE A 30 -3.34 2.37 0.08
N ASP A 31 -3.30 3.43 0.90
CA ASP A 31 -2.54 3.49 2.17
C ASP A 31 -1.01 3.23 2.01
N PHE A 32 -0.42 3.55 0.86
CA PHE A 32 1.04 3.48 0.68
C PHE A 32 1.76 4.62 1.42
N GLY A 33 1.08 5.77 1.54
CA GLY A 33 1.60 7.00 2.15
C GLY A 33 2.22 7.98 1.13
N ALA A 34 2.42 9.24 1.55
CA ALA A 34 2.92 10.31 0.69
C ALA A 34 4.40 10.12 0.30
N GLY A 35 4.76 10.37 -0.95
CA GLY A 35 6.16 10.35 -1.39
C GLY A 35 6.49 10.20 -2.89
N PRO A 36 5.55 10.05 -3.85
CA PRO A 36 5.95 10.05 -5.25
C PRO A 36 6.48 11.43 -5.65
N ARG A 37 7.55 11.45 -6.46
CA ARG A 37 7.98 12.63 -7.19
C ARG A 37 7.83 12.38 -8.68
N ALA A 38 7.35 13.39 -9.41
CA ALA A 38 7.26 13.31 -10.85
C ALA A 38 8.40 14.06 -11.51
N TYR A 39 8.91 13.49 -12.60
CA TYR A 39 9.87 14.15 -13.48
C TYR A 39 9.47 13.91 -14.94
N LEU A 40 10.05 14.68 -15.84
CA LEU A 40 9.93 14.48 -17.27
C LEU A 40 11.34 14.51 -17.86
N ILE A 41 11.60 13.61 -18.81
CA ILE A 41 12.81 13.66 -19.63
C ILE A 41 12.42 13.67 -21.11
N GLY A 42 12.90 14.66 -21.85
CA GLY A 42 12.61 14.84 -23.26
C GLY A 42 13.84 14.61 -24.11
N PHE A 43 13.70 13.83 -25.20
CA PHE A 43 14.74 13.60 -26.19
C PHE A 43 14.38 14.29 -27.49
N ALA A 44 15.30 15.10 -28.03
CA ALA A 44 15.09 15.77 -29.29
C ALA A 44 14.79 14.77 -30.41
N THR A 45 13.68 14.97 -31.12
CA THR A 45 13.29 14.12 -32.27
C THR A 45 14.04 14.49 -33.55
N GLN A 46 14.66 15.68 -33.57
CA GLN A 46 15.37 16.24 -34.72
C GLN A 46 16.70 16.88 -34.28
N PRO A 47 17.73 16.84 -35.13
CA PRO A 47 18.99 17.51 -34.85
C PRO A 47 18.84 19.04 -34.89
N GLY A 48 19.70 19.76 -34.16
CA GLY A 48 19.76 21.22 -34.18
C GLY A 48 18.96 21.94 -33.10
N LEU A 49 18.23 21.21 -32.24
CA LEU A 49 17.70 21.77 -31.00
C LEU A 49 18.83 22.07 -30.01
N ARG A 50 18.67 23.16 -29.25
CA ARG A 50 19.68 23.65 -28.29
C ARG A 50 20.02 22.62 -27.22
N PHE A 51 19.02 21.88 -26.76
CA PHE A 51 19.15 20.85 -25.75
C PHE A 51 18.73 19.50 -26.38
N PRO A 52 19.67 18.56 -26.60
CA PRO A 52 19.33 17.24 -27.15
C PRO A 52 18.55 16.39 -26.15
N VAL A 53 18.80 16.62 -24.85
CA VAL A 53 18.06 16.03 -23.73
C VAL A 53 17.64 17.16 -22.79
N CYS A 54 16.36 17.15 -22.41
CA CYS A 54 15.78 18.08 -21.44
C CYS A 54 15.32 17.30 -20.20
N PHE A 55 15.48 17.86 -19.00
CA PHE A 55 15.02 17.28 -17.74
C PHE A 55 14.21 18.30 -16.93
N GLU A 56 13.01 17.92 -16.50
CA GLU A 56 12.10 18.73 -15.69
C GLU A 56 11.78 17.96 -14.41
N SER A 57 12.08 18.46 -13.20
CA SER A 57 12.49 19.83 -12.88
C SER A 57 13.98 20.13 -13.03
N GLU A 58 14.33 21.23 -13.71
CA GLU A 58 15.72 21.68 -13.93
C GLU A 58 16.49 22.02 -12.64
N ALA A 59 15.78 22.32 -11.55
CA ALA A 59 16.38 22.69 -10.27
C ALA A 59 16.75 21.46 -9.41
N ASP A 60 16.27 20.28 -9.77
CA ASP A 60 16.54 19.07 -9.01
C ASP A 60 18.00 18.59 -9.22
N PRO A 61 18.68 18.07 -8.19
CA PRO A 61 20.01 17.46 -8.36
C PRO A 61 20.08 16.39 -9.46
N LEU A 62 18.98 15.69 -9.74
CA LEU A 62 18.88 14.72 -10.84
C LEU A 62 19.06 15.37 -12.23
N ALA A 63 18.75 16.66 -12.39
CA ALA A 63 18.96 17.38 -13.65
C ALA A 63 20.45 17.61 -13.97
N GLN A 64 21.35 17.42 -13.00
CA GLN A 64 22.80 17.54 -13.17
C GLN A 64 23.45 16.21 -13.60
N ILE A 65 22.68 15.13 -13.69
CA ILE A 65 23.16 13.83 -14.16
C ILE A 65 23.46 13.91 -15.66
N SER A 66 24.55 13.27 -16.09
CA SER A 66 24.87 13.16 -17.52
C SER A 66 23.99 12.10 -18.20
N PHE A 67 23.22 12.53 -19.19
CA PHE A 67 22.36 11.67 -20.01
C PHE A 67 22.94 11.37 -21.41
N ALA A 68 24.24 11.63 -21.62
CA ALA A 68 24.86 11.60 -22.95
C ALA A 68 24.94 10.21 -23.61
N ASP A 69 25.01 9.11 -22.83
CA ASP A 69 25.07 7.73 -23.37
C ASP A 69 23.71 7.00 -23.32
N ILE A 70 22.58 7.70 -23.13
CA ILE A 70 21.27 7.03 -23.05
C ILE A 70 20.95 6.27 -24.34
N ASP A 71 21.15 6.87 -25.52
CA ASP A 71 20.82 6.20 -26.78
C ASP A 71 21.73 4.98 -27.02
N GLY A 72 23.00 5.04 -26.60
CA GLY A 72 23.93 3.91 -26.66
C GLY A 72 23.53 2.77 -25.73
N LEU A 73 23.13 3.08 -24.49
CA LEU A 73 22.62 2.10 -23.54
C LEU A 73 21.28 1.51 -23.99
N ALA A 74 20.37 2.34 -24.51
CA ALA A 74 19.08 1.90 -25.02
C ALA A 74 19.23 0.93 -26.19
N GLU A 75 20.17 1.17 -27.11
CA GLU A 75 20.40 0.25 -28.23
C GLU A 75 20.96 -1.11 -27.77
N ARG A 76 21.81 -1.12 -26.73
CA ARG A 76 22.27 -2.38 -26.09
C ARG A 76 21.10 -3.14 -25.48
N ILE A 77 20.29 -2.48 -24.66
CA ILE A 77 19.10 -3.08 -24.03
C ILE A 77 18.11 -3.61 -25.07
N TYR A 78 17.91 -2.89 -26.18
CA TYR A 78 17.06 -3.32 -27.28
C TYR A 78 17.60 -4.56 -27.98
N THR A 79 18.90 -4.58 -28.30
CA THR A 79 19.56 -5.69 -29.00
C THR A 79 19.60 -6.95 -28.14
N ASP A 80 19.83 -6.81 -26.83
CA ASP A 80 19.88 -7.93 -25.89
C ASP A 80 18.48 -8.50 -25.58
N ASN A 81 17.40 -7.83 -26.01
CA ASN A 81 16.03 -8.30 -25.81
C ASN A 81 15.67 -9.36 -26.88
N PRO A 82 15.33 -10.61 -26.49
CA PRO A 82 14.95 -11.67 -27.44
C PRO A 82 13.75 -11.32 -28.33
N GLU A 83 12.84 -10.45 -27.89
CA GLU A 83 11.70 -10.01 -28.70
C GLU A 83 12.11 -9.13 -29.89
N SER A 84 13.31 -8.54 -29.86
CA SER A 84 13.82 -7.71 -30.97
C SER A 84 14.01 -8.53 -32.25
N GLU A 85 14.31 -9.83 -32.13
CA GLU A 85 14.50 -10.76 -33.24
C GLU A 85 13.17 -11.28 -33.84
N LEU A 86 12.03 -11.01 -33.18
CA LEU A 86 10.72 -11.49 -33.65
C LEU A 86 10.25 -10.72 -34.88
N ILE A 87 9.85 -11.47 -35.91
CA ILE A 87 9.35 -10.93 -37.18
C ILE A 87 7.83 -11.07 -37.24
N ASP A 88 7.13 -9.94 -37.40
CA ASP A 88 5.71 -9.95 -37.76
C ASP A 88 5.59 -9.85 -39.29
N SER A 89 4.73 -10.69 -39.88
CA SER A 89 4.49 -10.70 -41.32
C SER A 89 3.81 -9.43 -41.84
N TYR A 90 3.10 -8.71 -40.97
CA TYR A 90 2.44 -7.44 -41.30
C TYR A 90 3.33 -6.24 -40.94
N ARG A 91 3.87 -5.56 -41.96
CA ARG A 91 4.87 -4.49 -41.81
C ARG A 91 4.49 -3.38 -40.81
N PRO A 92 3.29 -2.77 -40.84
CA PRO A 92 2.94 -1.72 -39.87
C PRO A 92 2.89 -2.21 -38.42
N LEU A 93 2.50 -3.48 -38.21
CA LEU A 93 2.54 -4.09 -36.87
C LEU A 93 3.98 -4.33 -36.43
N HIS A 94 4.83 -4.84 -37.33
CA HIS A 94 6.26 -5.04 -37.06
C HIS A 94 6.93 -3.72 -36.68
N GLU A 95 6.78 -2.66 -37.49
CA GLU A 95 7.39 -1.35 -37.25
C GLU A 95 6.93 -0.76 -35.90
N ARG A 96 5.63 -0.87 -35.59
CA ARG A 96 5.09 -0.40 -34.30
C ARG A 96 5.63 -1.21 -33.12
N ARG A 97 5.73 -2.53 -33.25
CA ARG A 97 6.30 -3.40 -32.19
C ARG A 97 7.76 -3.02 -31.94
N GLN A 98 8.55 -2.93 -33.01
CA GLN A 98 9.97 -2.61 -32.91
C GLN A 98 10.21 -1.18 -32.37
N GLN A 99 9.35 -0.21 -32.72
CA GLN A 99 9.40 1.12 -32.11
C GLN A 99 9.08 1.06 -30.61
N ASN A 100 8.03 0.32 -30.21
CA ASN A 100 7.69 0.16 -28.79
C ASN A 100 8.83 -0.49 -27.99
N LEU A 101 9.53 -1.47 -28.56
CA LEU A 101 10.69 -2.09 -27.92
C LEU A 101 11.84 -1.10 -27.73
N ARG A 102 12.13 -0.26 -28.73
CA ARG A 102 13.14 0.81 -28.61
C ARG A 102 12.76 1.86 -27.56
N ASP A 103 11.50 2.27 -27.55
CA ASP A 103 10.99 3.23 -26.57
C ASP A 103 11.07 2.66 -25.13
N ARG A 104 10.76 1.38 -24.95
CA ARG A 104 10.95 0.67 -23.66
C ARG A 104 12.42 0.58 -23.26
N ALA A 105 13.30 0.25 -24.22
CA ALA A 105 14.73 0.18 -23.97
C ALA A 105 15.32 1.55 -23.56
N ARG A 106 14.84 2.65 -24.17
CA ARG A 106 15.18 4.00 -23.73
C ARG A 106 14.66 4.30 -22.32
N ALA A 107 13.42 3.92 -22.01
CA ALA A 107 12.86 4.08 -20.67
C ALA A 107 13.68 3.35 -19.60
N GLU A 108 14.11 2.11 -19.88
CA GLU A 108 14.98 1.35 -18.98
C GLU A 108 16.39 1.98 -18.88
N ALA A 109 16.96 2.47 -19.99
CA ALA A 109 18.25 3.17 -19.98
C ALA A 109 18.20 4.44 -19.10
N VAL A 110 17.11 5.20 -19.16
CA VAL A 110 16.86 6.35 -18.26
C VAL A 110 16.83 5.89 -16.80
N LYS A 111 16.05 4.86 -16.49
CA LYS A 111 15.92 4.31 -15.13
C LYS A 111 17.28 3.89 -14.57
N VAL A 112 18.03 3.07 -15.30
CA VAL A 112 19.37 2.59 -14.90
C VAL A 112 20.32 3.77 -14.65
N THR A 113 20.28 4.79 -15.52
CA THR A 113 21.12 5.98 -15.38
C THR A 113 20.77 6.79 -14.12
N LEU A 114 19.48 6.95 -13.81
CA LEU A 114 19.01 7.65 -12.61
C LEU A 114 19.37 6.89 -11.33
N GLU A 115 19.18 5.58 -11.31
CA GLU A 115 19.47 4.73 -10.14
C GLU A 115 20.97 4.60 -9.86
N ALA A 116 21.82 4.65 -10.88
CA ALA A 116 23.27 4.60 -10.74
C ALA A 116 23.88 5.90 -10.19
N ALA A 117 23.16 7.03 -10.29
CA ALA A 117 23.66 8.32 -9.83
C ALA A 117 23.49 8.48 -8.31
N ALA A 118 24.46 9.14 -7.66
CA ALA A 118 24.41 9.41 -6.22
C ALA A 118 23.14 10.18 -5.80
N ALA A 119 22.66 11.10 -6.65
CA ALA A 119 21.43 11.87 -6.42
C ALA A 119 20.14 11.03 -6.52
N GLY A 120 20.20 9.83 -7.11
CA GLY A 120 19.06 8.90 -7.24
C GLY A 120 19.16 7.65 -6.38
N ALA A 121 20.25 7.45 -5.64
CA ALA A 121 20.51 6.20 -4.91
C ALA A 121 19.43 5.83 -3.88
N ASP A 122 18.80 6.82 -3.25
CA ASP A 122 17.74 6.66 -2.25
C ASP A 122 16.34 6.51 -2.86
N ARG A 123 16.23 6.46 -4.19
CA ARG A 123 14.98 6.45 -4.94
C ARG A 123 14.88 5.23 -5.85
N TYR A 124 13.66 4.75 -6.00
CA TYR A 124 13.27 3.78 -7.02
C TYR A 124 12.54 4.52 -8.14
N PHE A 125 12.91 4.29 -9.41
CA PHE A 125 12.39 5.04 -10.56
C PHE A 125 11.55 4.16 -11.50
N PHE A 126 10.47 4.76 -12.01
CA PHE A 126 9.63 4.19 -13.05
C PHE A 126 9.53 5.19 -14.20
N VAL A 127 9.86 4.72 -15.41
CA VAL A 127 9.88 5.55 -16.61
C VAL A 127 8.82 5.06 -17.57
N GLY A 128 7.86 5.93 -17.88
CA GLY A 128 6.76 5.63 -18.79
C GLY A 128 7.18 5.68 -20.25
N MET A 129 6.28 5.24 -21.13
CA MET A 129 6.47 5.32 -22.58
C MET A 129 6.42 6.78 -23.06
N PRO A 130 7.10 7.13 -24.18
CA PRO A 130 7.15 8.50 -24.63
C PRO A 130 5.86 8.95 -25.32
N GLY A 131 5.60 10.25 -25.23
CA GLY A 131 4.72 10.98 -26.15
C GLY A 131 5.50 12.10 -26.85
N VAL A 132 5.20 12.37 -28.12
CA VAL A 132 5.88 13.41 -28.88
C VAL A 132 5.12 14.72 -28.74
N VAL A 133 5.75 15.73 -28.16
CA VAL A 133 5.19 17.08 -27.97
C VAL A 133 5.80 18.05 -28.97
N ASP A 134 4.96 18.91 -29.58
CA ASP A 134 5.33 19.92 -30.58
C ASP A 134 6.21 19.39 -31.75
N SER A 135 6.13 18.08 -32.02
CA SER A 135 7.01 17.38 -32.98
C SER A 135 8.51 17.51 -32.70
N ALA A 136 8.91 18.04 -31.53
CA ALA A 136 10.28 18.43 -31.21
C ALA A 136 10.94 17.51 -30.16
N TYR A 137 10.16 17.03 -29.18
CA TYR A 137 10.68 16.18 -28.11
C TYR A 137 9.82 14.93 -27.90
N ALA A 138 10.46 13.78 -27.77
CA ALA A 138 9.87 12.56 -27.24
C ALA A 138 10.04 12.58 -25.71
N VAL A 139 8.94 12.81 -25.00
CA VAL A 139 8.93 13.04 -23.55
C VAL A 139 8.47 11.79 -22.83
N HIS A 140 9.32 11.28 -21.94
CA HIS A 140 9.01 10.21 -21.01
C HIS A 140 8.58 10.79 -19.65
N PRO A 141 7.39 10.43 -19.14
CA PRO A 141 7.00 10.73 -17.77
C PRO A 141 7.72 9.78 -16.80
N ILE A 142 8.14 10.29 -15.64
CA ILE A 142 8.87 9.53 -14.63
C ILE A 142 8.16 9.69 -13.29
N LEU A 143 7.99 8.58 -12.56
CA LEU A 143 7.63 8.59 -11.15
C LEU A 143 8.76 7.98 -10.33
N ALA A 144 9.12 8.65 -9.23
CA ALA A 144 10.16 8.20 -8.31
C ALA A 144 9.63 8.09 -6.89
N PHE A 145 10.04 7.05 -6.17
CA PHE A 145 9.59 6.75 -4.81
C PHE A 145 10.79 6.55 -3.87
N PRO A 146 10.68 6.86 -2.57
CA PRO A 146 11.74 6.52 -1.60
C PRO A 146 11.98 5.00 -1.58
N ARG A 147 13.22 4.57 -1.84
CA ARG A 147 13.59 3.16 -1.98
C ARG A 147 13.23 2.34 -0.76
N GLY A 148 13.59 2.81 0.44
CA GLY A 148 13.26 2.10 1.69
C GLY A 148 11.76 1.92 1.95
N ARG A 149 10.91 2.84 1.49
CA ARG A 149 9.44 2.68 1.62
C ARG A 149 8.89 1.72 0.57
N TRP A 150 9.44 1.76 -0.64
CA TRP A 150 9.06 0.86 -1.71
C TRP A 150 9.39 -0.60 -1.38
N ASP A 151 10.62 -0.84 -0.93
CA ASP A 151 11.13 -2.18 -0.62
C ASP A 151 10.52 -2.77 0.67
N ALA A 152 9.98 -1.93 1.56
CA ALA A 152 9.25 -2.37 2.75
C ALA A 152 7.86 -2.94 2.44
N LYS A 153 7.38 -2.83 1.19
CA LYS A 153 6.10 -3.39 0.78
C LYS A 153 6.31 -4.76 0.10
N PRO A 154 5.41 -5.72 0.35
CA PRO A 154 5.51 -7.03 -0.26
C PRO A 154 5.36 -6.93 -1.79
N ALA A 155 6.18 -7.70 -2.49
CA ALA A 155 6.19 -7.77 -3.94
C ALA A 155 6.73 -9.13 -4.40
N LEU A 156 6.20 -9.62 -5.51
CA LEU A 156 6.69 -10.80 -6.20
C LEU A 156 8.10 -10.56 -6.76
N ALA A 157 8.90 -11.63 -6.80
CA ALA A 157 10.22 -11.62 -7.41
C ALA A 157 10.13 -11.64 -8.95
N THR A 158 9.15 -12.36 -9.48
CA THR A 158 8.96 -12.56 -10.92
C THR A 158 8.48 -11.28 -11.59
N THR A 159 9.16 -10.87 -12.67
CA THR A 159 8.85 -9.64 -13.43
C THR A 159 8.33 -9.95 -14.84
N VAL A 160 8.73 -11.11 -15.38
CA VAL A 160 8.30 -11.64 -16.68
C VAL A 160 8.12 -13.14 -16.53
N PHE A 161 7.02 -13.67 -17.06
CA PHE A 161 6.80 -15.10 -17.20
C PHE A 161 6.36 -15.41 -18.64
N ASP A 162 7.05 -16.36 -19.28
CA ASP A 162 7.09 -16.54 -20.73
C ASP A 162 7.41 -15.22 -21.47
N ARG A 163 6.36 -14.52 -21.91
CA ARG A 163 6.37 -13.26 -22.68
C ARG A 163 5.50 -12.18 -22.05
N PHE A 164 4.90 -12.48 -20.90
CA PHE A 164 3.99 -11.58 -20.21
C PHE A 164 4.77 -10.85 -19.12
N THR A 165 4.80 -9.52 -19.20
CA THR A 165 5.17 -8.69 -18.05
C THR A 165 4.11 -8.86 -16.98
N VAL A 166 4.53 -9.17 -15.77
CA VAL A 166 3.65 -9.36 -14.62
C VAL A 166 3.79 -8.21 -13.65
N GLU A 167 2.67 -7.83 -13.05
CA GLU A 167 2.64 -6.85 -11.98
C GLU A 167 3.09 -7.50 -10.68
N ARG A 168 4.17 -6.97 -10.09
CA ARG A 168 4.79 -7.56 -8.90
C ARG A 168 4.01 -7.31 -7.61
N SER A 169 3.19 -6.25 -7.60
CA SER A 169 2.50 -5.76 -6.40
C SER A 169 1.42 -4.74 -6.80
N LEU A 170 0.54 -4.38 -5.86
CA LEU A 170 -0.49 -3.38 -6.11
C LEU A 170 0.12 -2.01 -6.42
N GLN A 171 1.15 -1.60 -5.66
CA GLN A 171 1.84 -0.34 -5.89
C GLN A 171 2.51 -0.29 -7.27
N HIS A 172 3.09 -1.41 -7.72
CA HIS A 172 3.70 -1.51 -9.05
C HIS A 172 2.66 -1.34 -10.16
N ALA A 173 1.55 -2.08 -10.08
CA ALA A 173 0.43 -1.97 -11.03
C ALA A 173 -0.15 -0.54 -11.07
N LEU A 174 -0.24 0.12 -9.92
CA LEU A 174 -0.72 1.49 -9.86
C LEU A 174 0.22 2.46 -10.57
N VAL A 175 1.54 2.30 -10.44
CA VAL A 175 2.50 3.11 -11.22
C VAL A 175 2.30 2.90 -12.71
N THR A 176 2.15 1.64 -13.16
CA THR A 176 1.90 1.30 -14.56
C THR A 176 0.68 2.04 -15.10
N GLU A 177 -0.44 2.02 -14.37
CA GLU A 177 -1.67 2.72 -14.76
C GLU A 177 -1.50 4.25 -14.82
N LEU A 178 -0.82 4.84 -13.83
CA LEU A 178 -0.58 6.28 -13.78
C LEU A 178 0.34 6.75 -14.91
N LEU A 179 1.42 6.02 -15.18
CA LEU A 179 2.33 6.32 -16.29
C LEU A 179 1.65 6.11 -17.64
N SER A 180 0.83 5.08 -17.78
CA SER A 180 0.00 4.87 -18.99
C SER A 180 -0.93 6.05 -19.24
N LYS A 181 -1.57 6.58 -18.19
CA LYS A 181 -2.39 7.80 -18.27
C LYS A 181 -1.56 9.03 -18.68
N ALA A 182 -0.38 9.21 -18.11
CA ALA A 182 0.52 10.31 -18.45
C ALA A 182 0.99 10.22 -19.92
N THR A 183 1.44 9.04 -20.37
CA THR A 183 1.80 8.77 -21.77
C THR A 183 0.64 9.06 -22.70
N SER A 184 -0.57 8.63 -22.35
CA SER A 184 -1.78 8.87 -23.16
C SER A 184 -2.06 10.38 -23.32
N ALA A 185 -1.88 11.16 -22.25
CA ALA A 185 -2.00 12.62 -22.31
C ALA A 185 -0.93 13.26 -23.21
N LEU A 186 0.33 12.81 -23.12
CA LEU A 186 1.44 13.31 -23.95
C LEU A 186 1.31 12.95 -25.44
N ARG A 187 0.50 11.94 -25.79
CA ARG A 187 0.26 11.50 -27.17
C ARG A 187 -0.94 12.17 -27.84
N GLN A 188 -1.61 13.09 -27.16
CA GLN A 188 -2.70 13.86 -27.76
C GLN A 188 -2.16 14.79 -28.85
N GLN A 189 -3.06 15.25 -29.74
CA GLN A 189 -2.68 16.14 -30.85
C GLN A 189 -2.18 17.50 -30.35
N GLU A 190 -2.81 18.02 -29.30
CA GLU A 190 -2.38 19.24 -28.62
C GLU A 190 -1.56 18.86 -27.38
N PRO A 191 -0.40 19.49 -27.15
CA PRO A 191 0.39 19.23 -25.95
C PRO A 191 -0.43 19.48 -24.68
N PRO A 192 -0.39 18.57 -23.70
CA PRO A 192 -1.24 18.70 -22.52
C PRO A 192 -0.78 19.85 -21.63
N GLU A 193 -1.75 20.62 -21.12
CA GLU A 193 -1.52 21.61 -20.07
C GLU A 193 -1.25 20.97 -18.70
N GLY A 194 -1.89 19.82 -18.47
CA GLY A 194 -1.82 19.03 -17.25
C GLY A 194 -2.68 17.78 -17.35
N LEU A 195 -2.64 16.94 -16.31
CA LEU A 195 -3.61 15.87 -16.16
C LEU A 195 -4.93 16.45 -15.63
N PRO A 196 -6.09 16.06 -16.20
CA PRO A 196 -7.37 16.58 -15.77
C PRO A 196 -7.63 16.15 -14.31
N PHE A 197 -7.98 17.08 -13.42
CA PHE A 197 -8.29 16.77 -12.02
C PHE A 197 -9.78 16.59 -11.74
N ILE A 198 -10.65 17.09 -12.62
CA ILE A 198 -12.10 17.09 -12.42
C ILE A 198 -12.66 15.76 -12.92
N GLY A 199 -13.36 15.04 -12.04
CA GLY A 199 -14.04 13.79 -12.37
C GLY A 199 -13.15 12.54 -12.38
N ILE A 200 -11.92 12.63 -11.85
CA ILE A 200 -11.09 11.46 -11.60
C ILE A 200 -11.45 10.88 -10.23
N ASP A 201 -11.78 9.59 -10.20
CA ASP A 201 -11.86 8.79 -8.97
C ASP A 201 -10.54 8.03 -8.80
N GLU A 202 -9.73 8.40 -7.82
CA GLU A 202 -8.47 7.73 -7.52
C GLU A 202 -8.67 6.24 -7.17
N SER A 203 -9.85 5.88 -6.66
CA SER A 203 -10.23 4.49 -6.37
C SER A 203 -10.37 3.66 -7.66
N GLU A 204 -10.71 4.28 -8.78
CA GLU A 204 -10.81 3.60 -10.08
C GLU A 204 -9.43 3.07 -10.53
N TYR A 205 -8.38 3.88 -10.36
CA TYR A 205 -7.02 3.49 -10.71
C TYR A 205 -6.49 2.41 -9.76
N ALA A 206 -6.78 2.52 -8.47
CA ALA A 206 -6.46 1.47 -7.50
C ALA A 206 -7.14 0.14 -7.87
N ASN A 207 -8.40 0.17 -8.30
CA ASN A 207 -9.13 -1.03 -8.71
C ASN A 207 -8.59 -1.63 -10.01
N ARG A 208 -8.26 -0.81 -11.02
CA ARG A 208 -7.61 -1.28 -12.25
C ARG A 208 -6.24 -1.92 -11.95
N ALA A 209 -5.46 -1.30 -11.07
CA ALA A 209 -4.18 -1.85 -10.61
C ALA A 209 -4.37 -3.20 -9.91
N ALA A 210 -5.39 -3.33 -9.07
CA ALA A 210 -5.72 -4.59 -8.42
C ALA A 210 -6.16 -5.68 -9.41
N GLN A 211 -6.96 -5.34 -10.43
CA GLN A 211 -7.32 -6.25 -11.52
C GLN A 211 -6.09 -6.70 -12.31
N ALA A 212 -5.16 -5.79 -12.63
CA ALA A 212 -3.91 -6.11 -13.31
C ALA A 212 -3.01 -7.04 -12.49
N LEU A 213 -2.93 -6.83 -11.17
CA LEU A 213 -2.25 -7.74 -10.25
C LEU A 213 -2.93 -9.12 -10.21
N THR A 214 -4.26 -9.17 -10.09
CA THR A 214 -5.02 -10.44 -10.12
C THR A 214 -4.78 -11.19 -11.42
N GLN A 215 -4.78 -10.49 -12.57
CA GLN A 215 -4.47 -11.10 -13.85
C GLN A 215 -3.02 -11.63 -13.90
N SER A 216 -2.07 -10.90 -13.30
CA SER A 216 -0.66 -11.30 -13.27
C SER A 216 -0.46 -12.60 -12.48
N VAL A 217 -1.11 -12.75 -11.33
CA VAL A 217 -1.01 -14.01 -10.55
C VAL A 217 -1.70 -15.19 -11.24
N VAL A 218 -2.75 -14.95 -12.04
CA VAL A 218 -3.37 -15.98 -12.89
C VAL A 218 -2.44 -16.43 -14.01
N VAL A 219 -1.71 -15.50 -14.63
CA VAL A 219 -0.67 -15.81 -15.62
C VAL A 219 0.44 -16.66 -14.98
N LEU A 220 0.91 -16.28 -13.79
CA LEU A 220 1.95 -17.02 -13.06
C LEU A 220 1.50 -18.42 -12.62
N ALA A 221 0.20 -18.59 -12.33
CA ALA A 221 -0.41 -19.88 -12.04
C ALA A 221 -0.60 -20.78 -13.28
N GLY A 222 -0.19 -20.31 -14.47
CA GLY A 222 -0.21 -21.10 -15.72
C GLY A 222 -1.38 -20.81 -16.65
N HIS A 223 -2.22 -19.81 -16.35
CA HIS A 223 -3.36 -19.45 -17.21
C HIS A 223 -3.16 -18.08 -17.88
N ALA A 224 -2.75 -18.11 -19.16
CA ALA A 224 -2.37 -16.91 -19.90
C ALA A 224 -3.55 -16.05 -20.43
N MET A 225 -4.79 -16.55 -20.36
CA MET A 225 -5.97 -15.84 -20.88
C MET A 225 -6.55 -14.88 -19.83
N GLN A 226 -7.42 -13.97 -20.28
CA GLN A 226 -8.14 -13.08 -19.38
C GLN A 226 -9.05 -13.87 -18.44
N THR A 227 -9.03 -13.50 -17.17
CA THR A 227 -9.84 -14.12 -16.11
C THR A 227 -10.93 -13.20 -15.57
N GLN A 228 -11.99 -13.79 -15.01
CA GLN A 228 -13.02 -13.10 -14.22
C GLN A 228 -12.76 -13.17 -12.70
N LEU A 229 -11.61 -13.70 -12.26
CA LEU A 229 -11.34 -14.00 -10.85
C LEU A 229 -11.55 -12.81 -9.93
N HIS A 230 -11.06 -11.61 -10.29
CA HIS A 230 -11.24 -10.40 -9.49
C HIS A 230 -12.73 -10.07 -9.28
N THR A 231 -13.50 -10.02 -10.37
CA THR A 231 -14.94 -9.74 -10.36
C THR A 231 -15.71 -10.83 -9.59
N ALA A 232 -15.29 -12.09 -9.73
CA ALA A 232 -15.88 -13.22 -9.02
C ALA A 232 -15.66 -13.11 -7.50
N LEU A 233 -14.46 -12.72 -7.06
CA LEU A 233 -14.15 -12.49 -5.64
C LEU A 233 -14.97 -11.33 -5.05
N ASP A 234 -15.11 -10.22 -5.77
CA ASP A 234 -15.99 -9.11 -5.37
C ASP A 234 -17.46 -9.56 -5.22
N ALA A 235 -17.95 -10.32 -6.20
CA ALA A 235 -19.31 -10.84 -6.19
C ALA A 235 -19.55 -11.82 -5.03
N VAL A 236 -18.60 -12.71 -4.75
CA VAL A 236 -18.71 -13.72 -3.68
C VAL A 236 -18.57 -13.08 -2.30
N ALA A 237 -17.64 -12.14 -2.12
CA ALA A 237 -17.43 -11.44 -0.85
C ALA A 237 -18.65 -10.58 -0.45
N SER A 238 -19.37 -10.04 -1.44
CA SER A 238 -20.55 -9.20 -1.21
C SER A 238 -21.87 -9.98 -1.02
N GLN A 239 -21.92 -11.27 -1.36
CA GLN A 239 -23.15 -12.08 -1.30
C GLN A 239 -23.28 -12.83 0.04
N PRO A 240 -24.35 -12.59 0.83
CA PRO A 240 -24.68 -13.47 1.94
C PRO A 240 -25.17 -14.83 1.41
N TYR A 241 -24.89 -15.91 2.14
CA TYR A 241 -25.49 -17.23 1.90
C TYR A 241 -26.22 -17.67 3.15
N GLU A 242 -27.50 -18.03 3.01
CA GLU A 242 -28.38 -18.39 4.14
C GLU A 242 -28.40 -17.35 5.29
N GLY A 243 -28.17 -16.07 4.95
CA GLY A 243 -28.12 -14.96 5.91
C GLY A 243 -26.79 -14.78 6.65
N ARG A 244 -25.78 -15.63 6.38
CA ARG A 244 -24.43 -15.54 6.93
C ARG A 244 -23.47 -14.85 5.97
N ALA A 245 -22.49 -14.13 6.52
CA ALA A 245 -21.39 -13.57 5.74
C ALA A 245 -20.59 -14.69 5.06
N GLY A 246 -20.14 -14.46 3.83
CA GLY A 246 -19.36 -15.43 3.08
C GLY A 246 -17.90 -15.43 3.48
N PHE A 247 -17.53 -16.42 4.27
CA PHE A 247 -16.13 -16.74 4.53
C PHE A 247 -15.70 -17.90 3.62
N GLY A 248 -14.43 -17.93 3.27
CA GLY A 248 -13.83 -19.11 2.68
C GLY A 248 -12.54 -18.84 1.94
N ARG A 249 -11.92 -19.90 1.45
CA ARG A 249 -10.54 -19.82 0.92
C ARG A 249 -10.40 -20.51 -0.43
N LEU A 250 -9.64 -19.89 -1.33
CA LEU A 250 -9.29 -20.46 -2.62
C LEU A 250 -7.78 -20.54 -2.78
N ILE A 251 -7.30 -21.61 -3.41
CA ILE A 251 -5.96 -21.74 -3.97
C ILE A 251 -6.06 -21.59 -5.48
N LEU A 252 -5.28 -20.68 -6.03
CA LEU A 252 -5.04 -20.53 -7.46
C LEU A 252 -3.75 -21.26 -7.82
N ALA A 253 -3.86 -22.29 -8.66
CA ALA A 253 -2.74 -23.08 -9.16
C ALA A 253 -3.16 -23.84 -10.43
N ALA A 254 -2.19 -24.24 -11.25
CA ALA A 254 -2.44 -25.13 -12.38
C ALA A 254 -3.07 -26.46 -11.92
N ASP A 255 -3.99 -27.01 -12.72
CA ASP A 255 -4.56 -28.34 -12.44
C ASP A 255 -3.46 -29.41 -12.50
N GLY A 256 -3.24 -30.12 -11.39
CA GLY A 256 -2.16 -31.10 -11.25
C GLY A 256 -0.84 -30.51 -10.75
N HIS A 257 -0.84 -29.29 -10.19
CA HIS A 257 0.34 -28.70 -9.55
C HIS A 257 0.91 -29.66 -8.46
N PRO A 258 2.23 -29.95 -8.46
CA PRO A 258 2.82 -30.98 -7.59
C PRO A 258 2.75 -30.63 -6.09
N GLU A 259 2.67 -29.34 -5.77
CA GLU A 259 2.57 -28.83 -4.38
C GLU A 259 1.12 -28.63 -3.91
N VAL A 260 0.11 -29.08 -4.67
CA VAL A 260 -1.30 -28.99 -4.26
C VAL A 260 -1.85 -30.39 -4.02
N ASP A 261 -2.28 -30.66 -2.78
CA ASP A 261 -2.93 -31.92 -2.43
C ASP A 261 -4.42 -31.83 -2.77
N VAL A 262 -4.89 -32.68 -3.68
CA VAL A 262 -6.27 -32.66 -4.16
C VAL A 262 -7.10 -33.67 -3.38
N ALA A 263 -7.93 -33.18 -2.46
CA ALA A 263 -8.81 -34.01 -1.63
C ALA A 263 -10.00 -34.57 -2.45
N LEU A 264 -10.59 -33.76 -3.32
CA LEU A 264 -11.62 -34.21 -4.27
C LEU A 264 -11.64 -33.36 -5.54
N ARG A 265 -12.18 -33.94 -6.62
CA ARG A 265 -12.35 -33.30 -7.92
C ARG A 265 -13.81 -33.21 -8.31
N PHE A 266 -14.21 -32.08 -8.89
CA PHE A 266 -15.54 -31.93 -9.47
C PHE A 266 -15.53 -32.49 -10.90
N LEU A 267 -16.52 -33.33 -11.22
CA LEU A 267 -16.74 -33.79 -12.60
C LEU A 267 -17.21 -32.62 -13.49
N GLU A 268 -18.08 -31.78 -12.94
CA GLU A 268 -18.51 -30.52 -13.54
C GLU A 268 -17.80 -29.38 -12.81
N LYS A 269 -16.78 -28.78 -13.45
CA LYS A 269 -16.06 -27.64 -12.89
C LYS A 269 -17.02 -26.45 -12.69
N VAL A 270 -16.77 -25.64 -11.67
CA VAL A 270 -17.59 -24.45 -11.38
C VAL A 270 -16.97 -23.23 -12.08
N PRO A 271 -17.65 -22.61 -13.06
CA PRO A 271 -17.16 -21.40 -13.72
C PRO A 271 -17.09 -20.22 -12.74
N LEU A 272 -16.04 -19.40 -12.83
CA LEU A 272 -15.88 -18.22 -11.96
C LEU A 272 -16.95 -17.15 -12.18
N ASP A 273 -17.55 -17.07 -13.36
CA ASP A 273 -18.63 -16.12 -13.67
C ASP A 273 -19.97 -16.50 -13.00
N ASN A 274 -20.12 -17.73 -12.53
CA ASN A 274 -21.29 -18.20 -11.80
C ASN A 274 -21.13 -17.93 -10.29
N ALA A 275 -21.20 -16.65 -9.91
CA ALA A 275 -21.00 -16.21 -8.52
C ALA A 275 -21.88 -16.95 -7.51
N ARG A 276 -23.12 -17.31 -7.87
CA ARG A 276 -24.04 -18.04 -6.99
C ARG A 276 -23.58 -19.47 -6.70
N LEU A 277 -23.13 -20.19 -7.74
CA LEU A 277 -22.59 -21.53 -7.57
C LEU A 277 -21.24 -21.48 -6.86
N LEU A 278 -20.35 -20.58 -7.26
CA LEU A 278 -19.06 -20.36 -6.60
C LEU A 278 -19.24 -20.08 -5.11
N ARG A 279 -20.16 -19.17 -4.75
CA ARG A 279 -20.50 -18.86 -3.35
C ARG A 279 -20.98 -20.09 -2.59
N LYS A 280 -21.86 -20.91 -3.20
CA LYS A 280 -22.35 -22.16 -2.58
C LYS A 280 -21.21 -23.14 -2.36
N THR A 281 -20.30 -23.27 -3.33
CA THR A 281 -19.16 -24.19 -3.26
C THR A 281 -18.15 -23.74 -2.20
N LEU A 282 -17.99 -22.44 -1.99
CA LEU A 282 -17.11 -21.85 -0.98
C LEU A 282 -17.46 -22.28 0.46
N GLU A 283 -18.73 -22.63 0.73
CA GLU A 283 -19.17 -23.18 2.03
C GLU A 283 -18.49 -24.50 2.41
N MET A 284 -17.84 -25.18 1.46
CA MET A 284 -17.10 -26.41 1.73
C MET A 284 -15.66 -26.16 2.23
N THR A 285 -15.24 -24.90 2.33
CA THR A 285 -13.90 -24.52 2.80
C THR A 285 -13.87 -24.36 4.33
N GLY A 286 -12.76 -24.72 4.96
CA GLY A 286 -12.64 -24.81 6.43
C GLY A 286 -11.58 -25.82 6.84
N ASP A 287 -11.04 -25.73 8.06
CA ASP A 287 -10.08 -26.71 8.63
C ASP A 287 -8.86 -27.06 7.74
N GLY A 288 -8.36 -26.08 6.97
CA GLY A 288 -7.21 -26.26 6.07
C GLY A 288 -7.58 -26.79 4.67
N LEU A 289 -8.88 -26.89 4.35
CA LEU A 289 -9.38 -27.15 2.99
C LEU A 289 -9.75 -25.86 2.26
N TYR A 290 -9.37 -25.82 0.99
CA TYR A 290 -9.49 -24.69 0.08
C TYR A 290 -10.16 -25.15 -1.22
N LEU A 291 -10.90 -24.25 -1.88
CA LEU A 291 -11.28 -24.49 -3.28
C LEU A 291 -10.06 -24.40 -4.18
N LEU A 292 -9.92 -25.32 -5.13
CA LEU A 292 -8.84 -25.30 -6.11
C LEU A 292 -9.31 -24.66 -7.41
N CYS A 293 -8.64 -23.60 -7.85
CA CYS A 293 -8.98 -22.80 -9.01
C CYS A 293 -7.81 -22.73 -10.01
N ASP A 294 -8.10 -22.86 -11.30
CA ASP A 294 -7.12 -22.78 -12.40
C ASP A 294 -7.10 -21.40 -13.08
N GLY A 295 -7.79 -20.42 -12.51
CA GLY A 295 -7.93 -19.06 -13.06
C GLY A 295 -9.16 -18.89 -13.96
N GLU A 296 -9.84 -19.96 -14.36
CA GLU A 296 -11.09 -19.88 -15.14
C GLU A 296 -12.24 -20.61 -14.42
N HIS A 297 -11.91 -21.73 -13.78
CA HIS A 297 -12.84 -22.59 -13.09
C HIS A 297 -12.32 -23.01 -11.73
N VAL A 298 -13.24 -23.32 -10.82
CA VAL A 298 -12.95 -24.13 -9.64
C VAL A 298 -13.12 -25.61 -10.00
N PHE A 299 -12.07 -26.40 -9.81
CA PHE A 299 -12.01 -27.80 -10.23
C PHE A 299 -12.07 -28.82 -9.08
N GLY A 300 -11.97 -28.38 -7.84
CA GLY A 300 -12.03 -29.28 -6.69
C GLY A 300 -11.83 -28.62 -5.32
N LEU A 301 -11.55 -29.45 -4.32
CA LEU A 301 -11.12 -29.04 -2.97
C LEU A 301 -9.79 -29.70 -2.64
N GLY A 302 -8.95 -29.01 -1.89
CA GLY A 302 -7.63 -29.49 -1.52
C GLY A 302 -6.94 -28.66 -0.46
N ALA A 303 -5.65 -28.91 -0.27
CA ALA A 303 -4.82 -28.27 0.75
C ALA A 303 -3.39 -28.07 0.24
N LEU A 304 -2.61 -27.24 0.95
CA LEU A 304 -1.16 -27.16 0.76
C LEU A 304 -0.45 -28.10 1.74
N PRO A 305 0.70 -28.71 1.37
CA PRO A 305 1.43 -29.66 2.20
C PRO A 305 1.75 -29.18 3.62
N ASP A 306 1.97 -27.87 3.79
CA ASP A 306 2.28 -27.23 5.07
C ASP A 306 1.04 -26.80 5.87
N SER A 307 -0.18 -26.91 5.31
CA SER A 307 -1.44 -26.51 5.97
C SER A 307 -2.14 -27.64 6.73
N LYS A 308 -1.44 -28.73 7.09
CA LYS A 308 -2.08 -29.96 7.58
C LYS A 308 -2.73 -29.84 8.98
N ALA A 309 -4.07 -29.83 8.98
CA ALA A 309 -4.87 -30.60 9.93
C ALA A 309 -4.69 -32.12 9.65
N PRO A 310 -4.86 -33.03 10.62
CA PRO A 310 -4.39 -34.41 10.51
C PRO A 310 -5.10 -35.18 9.38
N ALA A 311 -4.29 -35.83 8.54
CA ALA A 311 -4.74 -36.65 7.42
C ALA A 311 -5.67 -37.78 7.89
N THR A 312 -6.91 -37.80 7.38
CA THR A 312 -7.70 -39.04 7.32
C THR A 312 -7.42 -39.72 5.99
N GLU A 313 -6.80 -40.90 6.07
CA GLU A 313 -6.60 -41.82 4.95
C GLU A 313 -7.95 -42.08 4.25
N PHE A 314 -8.04 -41.75 2.97
CA PHE A 314 -9.08 -42.30 2.09
C PHE A 314 -8.48 -42.90 0.83
N VAL A 315 -9.09 -44.01 0.46
CA VAL A 315 -8.60 -45.05 -0.43
C VAL A 315 -8.86 -44.72 -1.89
N ASP A 316 -7.86 -45.03 -2.69
CA ASP A 316 -7.74 -45.06 -4.14
C ASP A 316 -8.98 -45.56 -4.91
N ALA A 317 -9.35 -44.85 -5.99
CA ALA A 317 -10.10 -45.40 -7.12
C ALA A 317 -10.07 -44.48 -8.35
N GLY A 318 -9.36 -44.90 -9.40
CA GLY A 318 -9.79 -44.68 -10.78
C GLY A 318 -8.82 -43.93 -11.69
N THR A 319 -7.90 -44.69 -12.29
CA THR A 319 -7.15 -44.34 -13.49
C THR A 319 -8.04 -43.82 -14.63
N SER A 320 -7.71 -42.65 -15.16
CA SER A 320 -7.98 -42.29 -16.55
C SER A 320 -6.71 -41.69 -17.16
N GLU A 321 -6.26 -42.31 -18.23
CA GLU A 321 -5.13 -41.91 -19.05
C GLU A 321 -5.29 -40.46 -19.55
N SER A 322 -4.26 -39.64 -19.33
CA SER A 322 -4.07 -38.37 -20.03
C SER A 322 -2.83 -38.50 -20.90
N THR A 323 -3.06 -38.45 -22.21
CA THR A 323 -2.03 -38.42 -23.24
C THR A 323 -1.28 -37.09 -23.18
N ALA A 324 0.01 -37.17 -22.87
CA ALA A 324 0.95 -36.06 -22.99
C ALA A 324 1.12 -35.62 -24.46
N ALA A 325 1.10 -34.31 -24.70
CA ALA A 325 1.74 -33.67 -25.84
C ALA A 325 2.06 -32.19 -25.53
N ASP A 326 3.36 -31.93 -25.38
CA ASP A 326 4.11 -30.79 -25.92
C ASP A 326 3.83 -29.34 -25.45
N SER A 327 4.23 -29.04 -24.21
CA SER A 327 5.24 -28.02 -23.88
C SER A 327 5.46 -28.05 -22.36
N GLU A 328 6.61 -28.52 -21.87
CA GLU A 328 6.95 -28.41 -20.45
C GLU A 328 7.26 -26.93 -20.12
N THR A 329 6.20 -26.12 -20.00
CA THR A 329 6.29 -24.82 -19.35
C THR A 329 6.49 -25.11 -17.87
N ARG A 330 7.75 -25.08 -17.44
CA ARG A 330 8.09 -25.13 -16.02
C ARG A 330 7.45 -23.91 -15.35
N LEU A 331 6.50 -24.17 -14.46
CA LEU A 331 5.87 -23.12 -13.65
C LEU A 331 6.94 -22.40 -12.81
N PRO A 332 6.77 -21.09 -12.53
CA PRO A 332 7.69 -20.34 -11.70
C PRO A 332 7.58 -20.80 -10.23
N ASP A 333 8.57 -20.49 -9.40
CA ASP A 333 8.50 -20.78 -7.95
C ASP A 333 7.34 -20.01 -7.26
N GLU A 334 6.86 -18.94 -7.90
CA GLU A 334 5.70 -18.13 -7.50
C GLU A 334 4.45 -18.48 -8.35
N SER A 335 4.02 -19.74 -8.32
CA SER A 335 2.90 -20.28 -9.13
C SER A 335 1.63 -20.58 -8.34
N ILE A 336 1.67 -20.50 -7.01
CA ILE A 336 0.55 -20.78 -6.12
C ILE A 336 0.17 -19.52 -5.35
N PHE A 337 -1.11 -19.17 -5.39
CA PHE A 337 -1.64 -18.01 -4.68
C PHE A 337 -2.87 -18.39 -3.87
N GLU A 338 -3.04 -17.74 -2.71
CA GLU A 338 -4.18 -17.96 -1.82
C GLU A 338 -5.08 -16.72 -1.84
N PHE A 339 -6.39 -16.96 -1.86
CA PHE A 339 -7.41 -15.92 -1.72
C PHE A 339 -8.27 -16.22 -0.50
N ASP A 340 -8.31 -15.27 0.43
CA ASP A 340 -9.17 -15.33 1.60
C ASP A 340 -10.39 -14.43 1.38
N VAL A 341 -11.58 -15.02 1.33
CA VAL A 341 -12.84 -14.29 1.36
C VAL A 341 -13.20 -14.06 2.83
N LEU A 342 -13.21 -12.80 3.24
CA LEU A 342 -13.33 -12.37 4.64
C LEU A 342 -14.76 -11.98 5.03
N GLY A 343 -15.72 -12.13 4.11
CA GLY A 343 -17.09 -11.66 4.27
C GLY A 343 -17.25 -10.14 4.15
N GLN A 344 -18.50 -9.67 4.19
CA GLN A 344 -18.87 -8.24 4.18
C GLN A 344 -18.23 -7.40 3.06
N GLY A 345 -18.09 -8.00 1.87
CA GLY A 345 -17.49 -7.35 0.70
C GLY A 345 -15.96 -7.28 0.73
N ALA A 346 -15.29 -8.04 1.60
CA ALA A 346 -13.84 -8.04 1.71
C ALA A 346 -13.20 -9.37 1.29
N TRP A 347 -12.05 -9.27 0.62
CA TRP A 347 -11.18 -10.41 0.31
C TRP A 347 -9.70 -9.98 0.24
N GLU A 348 -8.80 -10.93 0.41
CA GLU A 348 -7.34 -10.74 0.42
C GLU A 348 -6.67 -11.72 -0.56
N LEU A 349 -5.65 -11.26 -1.28
CA LEU A 349 -4.74 -12.07 -2.09
C LEU A 349 -3.41 -12.20 -1.36
N ARG A 350 -2.89 -13.42 -1.28
CA ARG A 350 -1.65 -13.77 -0.60
C ARG A 350 -0.78 -14.66 -1.50
N HIS A 351 0.53 -14.55 -1.30
CA HIS A 351 1.49 -15.53 -1.79
C HIS A 351 2.23 -16.08 -0.55
N ARG A 352 1.94 -17.33 -0.19
CA ARG A 352 2.34 -17.91 1.10
C ARG A 352 1.90 -17.01 2.26
N ASP A 353 2.79 -16.72 3.20
CA ASP A 353 2.51 -15.86 4.36
C ASP A 353 2.47 -14.36 4.04
N SER A 354 2.79 -13.96 2.81
CA SER A 354 2.86 -12.54 2.42
C SER A 354 1.56 -12.08 1.76
N PRO A 355 0.76 -11.22 2.40
CA PRO A 355 -0.38 -10.62 1.73
C PRO A 355 0.10 -9.60 0.69
N LEU A 356 -0.60 -9.51 -0.45
CA LEU A 356 -0.23 -8.65 -1.58
C LEU A 356 -1.28 -7.59 -1.91
N LEU A 357 -2.56 -7.91 -1.70
CA LEU A 357 -3.70 -7.04 -2.02
C LEU A 357 -4.85 -7.33 -1.06
N ARG A 358 -5.51 -6.30 -0.57
CA ARG A 358 -6.82 -6.41 0.09
C ARG A 358 -7.84 -5.55 -0.65
N VAL A 359 -9.03 -6.11 -0.88
CA VAL A 359 -10.16 -5.37 -1.42
C VAL A 359 -11.27 -5.36 -0.38
N THR A 360 -11.90 -4.21 -0.16
CA THR A 360 -13.05 -4.07 0.74
C THR A 360 -14.07 -3.17 0.10
N ASN A 361 -15.29 -3.69 -0.14
CA ASN A 361 -16.36 -2.98 -0.83
C ASN A 361 -15.86 -2.37 -2.14
N THR A 362 -15.23 -3.20 -2.98
CA THR A 362 -14.63 -2.83 -4.27
C THR A 362 -13.61 -1.68 -4.17
N ARG A 363 -12.96 -1.48 -3.03
CA ARG A 363 -11.84 -0.57 -2.88
C ARG A 363 -10.57 -1.37 -2.63
N ALA A 364 -9.69 -1.37 -3.61
CA ALA A 364 -8.38 -1.96 -3.48
C ALA A 364 -7.46 -1.10 -2.59
N GLY A 365 -6.70 -1.77 -1.74
CA GLY A 365 -5.66 -1.17 -0.93
C GLY A 365 -4.53 -2.14 -0.68
N LEU A 366 -3.41 -1.61 -0.21
CA LEU A 366 -2.38 -2.47 0.34
C LEU A 366 -2.97 -3.28 1.49
N PRO A 367 -2.51 -4.53 1.70
CA PRO A 367 -2.84 -5.26 2.89
C PRO A 367 -2.56 -4.40 4.11
N ARG A 368 -3.63 -4.09 4.85
CA ARG A 368 -3.48 -3.44 6.13
C ARG A 368 -2.99 -4.52 7.08
N PRO A 369 -1.88 -4.31 7.79
CA PRO A 369 -1.60 -5.17 8.93
C PRO A 369 -2.85 -5.15 9.80
N ARG A 370 -3.36 -6.34 10.17
CA ARG A 370 -3.93 -6.47 11.52
C ARG A 370 -2.90 -5.82 12.43
N LEU A 371 -3.28 -4.87 13.29
CA LEU A 371 -2.36 -4.08 14.14
C LEU A 371 -1.06 -4.84 14.36
N SER A 372 0.08 -4.34 13.86
CA SER A 372 1.29 -5.15 13.88
C SER A 372 1.60 -5.57 15.31
N GLU A 373 2.10 -6.80 15.48
CA GLU A 373 2.45 -7.30 16.80
C GLU A 373 3.41 -6.33 17.50
N ASP A 374 4.33 -5.72 16.76
CA ASP A 374 5.25 -4.69 17.24
C ASP A 374 4.53 -3.41 17.70
N ASP A 375 3.59 -2.88 16.92
CA ASP A 375 2.79 -1.70 17.32
C ASP A 375 1.93 -2.02 18.56
N PHE A 376 1.35 -3.22 18.64
CA PHE A 376 0.60 -3.67 19.81
C PHE A 376 1.49 -3.79 21.05
N LYS A 377 2.67 -4.40 20.90
CA LYS A 377 3.66 -4.57 21.97
C LYS A 377 4.19 -3.23 22.46
N ASP A 378 4.51 -2.31 21.54
CA ASP A 378 4.93 -0.94 21.86
C ASP A 378 3.88 -0.23 22.72
N LEU A 379 2.64 -0.21 22.24
CA LEU A 379 1.53 0.44 22.93
C LEU A 379 1.27 -0.19 24.32
N SER A 380 1.22 -1.52 24.38
CA SER A 380 0.98 -2.24 25.63
C SER A 380 2.08 -1.99 26.65
N THR A 381 3.34 -1.98 26.23
CA THR A 381 4.49 -1.71 27.11
C THR A 381 4.47 -0.28 27.63
N ARG A 382 4.03 0.68 26.81
CA ARG A 382 3.91 2.09 27.20
C ARG A 382 2.78 2.32 28.21
N LEU A 383 1.65 1.65 28.01
CA LEU A 383 0.49 1.77 28.91
C LEU A 383 0.67 0.96 30.20
N PHE A 384 1.32 -0.21 30.12
CA PHE A 384 1.48 -1.15 31.24
C PHE A 384 2.96 -1.51 31.44
N PRO A 385 3.82 -0.59 31.90
CA PRO A 385 5.23 -0.87 32.15
C PRO A 385 5.48 -1.95 33.21
N GLU A 386 4.46 -2.29 34.01
CA GLU A 386 4.46 -3.40 34.97
C GLU A 386 4.28 -4.79 34.34
N ALA A 387 3.82 -4.88 33.09
CA ALA A 387 3.64 -6.15 32.39
C ALA A 387 4.99 -6.68 31.86
N SER A 388 5.23 -7.99 31.98
CA SER A 388 6.42 -8.61 31.38
C SER A 388 6.26 -8.75 29.86
N ALA A 389 7.37 -8.96 29.14
CA ALA A 389 7.32 -9.21 27.70
C ALA A 389 6.48 -10.46 27.34
N ASP A 390 6.47 -11.46 28.21
CA ASP A 390 5.64 -12.67 28.07
C ASP A 390 4.16 -12.33 28.24
N ASP A 391 3.80 -11.50 29.24
CA ASP A 391 2.42 -11.08 29.45
C ASP A 391 1.88 -10.28 28.25
N VAL A 392 2.70 -9.38 27.69
CA VAL A 392 2.33 -8.62 26.49
C VAL A 392 2.16 -9.54 25.27
N SER A 393 3.01 -10.56 25.13
CA SER A 393 2.89 -11.55 24.05
C SER A 393 1.62 -12.40 24.20
N GLU A 394 1.20 -12.68 25.44
CA GLU A 394 -0.06 -13.37 25.70
C GLU A 394 -1.29 -12.49 25.45
N LEU A 395 -1.23 -11.20 25.78
CA LEU A 395 -2.28 -10.24 25.42
C LEU A 395 -2.44 -10.15 23.90
N TRP A 396 -1.33 -10.18 23.15
CA TRP A 396 -1.37 -10.25 21.68
C TRP A 396 -2.03 -11.55 21.20
N THR A 397 -1.65 -12.69 21.77
CA THR A 397 -2.25 -13.99 21.44
C THR A 397 -3.76 -14.02 21.69
N LEU A 398 -4.23 -13.40 22.78
CA LEU A 398 -5.65 -13.21 23.05
C LEU A 398 -6.33 -12.35 21.98
N ALA A 399 -5.73 -11.21 21.60
CA ALA A 399 -6.26 -10.32 20.56
C ALA A 399 -6.34 -11.00 19.18
N GLU A 400 -5.28 -11.75 18.80
CA GLU A 400 -5.23 -12.50 17.56
C GLU A 400 -6.27 -13.63 17.54
N THR A 401 -6.40 -14.36 18.64
CA THR A 401 -7.39 -15.43 18.76
C THR A 401 -8.81 -14.87 18.70
N ALA A 402 -9.08 -13.77 19.40
CA ALA A 402 -10.35 -13.05 19.32
C ALA A 402 -10.68 -12.60 17.88
N ALA A 403 -9.67 -12.21 17.09
CA ALA A 403 -9.82 -11.84 15.68
C ALA A 403 -10.21 -12.99 14.75
N ARG A 404 -10.17 -14.24 15.22
CA ARG A 404 -10.66 -15.42 14.49
C ARG A 404 -12.12 -15.76 14.82
N ALA A 405 -12.74 -15.10 15.81
CA ALA A 405 -14.13 -15.36 16.18
C ALA A 405 -15.11 -14.89 15.09
N GLU A 406 -16.22 -15.61 14.92
CA GLU A 406 -17.27 -15.30 13.92
C GLU A 406 -17.97 -13.95 14.16
N HIS A 407 -17.87 -13.40 15.38
CA HIS A 407 -18.54 -12.17 15.79
C HIS A 407 -17.53 -11.19 16.36
N GLY A 408 -17.73 -9.90 16.05
CA GLY A 408 -16.89 -8.84 16.58
C GLY A 408 -16.93 -8.83 18.10
N THR A 409 -15.76 -8.76 18.72
CA THR A 409 -15.59 -8.82 20.17
C THR A 409 -14.73 -7.67 20.69
N MET A 410 -14.62 -7.55 22.01
CA MET A 410 -13.84 -6.52 22.66
C MET A 410 -13.07 -7.11 23.82
N LEU A 411 -11.76 -6.88 23.85
CA LEU A 411 -10.90 -7.18 25.00
C LEU A 411 -10.53 -5.86 25.67
N VAL A 412 -10.72 -5.78 26.98
CA VAL A 412 -10.41 -4.60 27.78
C VAL A 412 -9.31 -4.98 28.74
N VAL A 413 -8.11 -4.45 28.50
CA VAL A 413 -6.98 -4.58 29.41
C VAL A 413 -7.03 -3.41 30.38
N HIS A 414 -7.21 -3.71 31.67
CA HIS A 414 -7.37 -2.70 32.70
C HIS A 414 -6.40 -2.95 33.86
N ARG A 415 -5.61 -1.94 34.25
CA ARG A 415 -4.61 -2.06 35.32
C ARG A 415 -5.21 -2.57 36.64
N ALA A 416 -6.41 -2.09 36.97
CA ALA A 416 -7.16 -2.51 38.15
C ALA A 416 -8.34 -3.47 37.83
N ALA A 417 -8.16 -4.41 36.89
CA ALA A 417 -9.25 -5.27 36.37
C ALA A 417 -10.09 -5.95 37.45
N ALA A 418 -9.49 -6.41 38.55
CA ALA A 418 -10.23 -7.05 39.65
C ALA A 418 -11.23 -6.09 40.34
N GLN A 419 -10.83 -4.84 40.56
CA GLN A 419 -11.67 -3.81 41.17
C GLN A 419 -12.72 -3.32 40.16
N GLU A 420 -12.30 -3.22 38.91
CA GLU A 420 -13.16 -2.79 37.81
C GLU A 420 -14.27 -3.80 37.51
N ALA A 421 -13.95 -5.09 37.57
CA ALA A 421 -14.92 -6.18 37.48
C ALA A 421 -15.97 -6.11 38.61
N VAL A 422 -15.63 -5.56 39.78
CA VAL A 422 -16.58 -5.32 40.87
C VAL A 422 -17.42 -4.08 40.59
N ARG A 423 -16.81 -2.99 40.12
CA ARG A 423 -17.50 -1.73 39.81
C ARG A 423 -18.56 -1.90 38.72
N LEU A 424 -18.26 -2.70 37.69
CA LEU A 424 -19.13 -2.94 36.54
C LEU A 424 -20.26 -3.97 36.83
N LEU A 425 -20.31 -4.56 38.02
CA LEU A 425 -21.50 -5.31 38.45
C LEU A 425 -22.71 -4.36 38.54
N PRO A 426 -23.90 -4.74 38.04
CA PRO A 426 -24.36 -6.09 37.67
C PRO A 426 -24.26 -6.44 36.17
N GLN A 427 -23.60 -5.64 35.34
CA GLN A 427 -23.58 -5.79 33.88
C GLN A 427 -22.36 -6.57 33.38
N ALA A 428 -21.94 -7.58 34.14
CA ALA A 428 -20.80 -8.44 33.85
C ALA A 428 -20.91 -9.76 34.62
N GLN A 429 -20.37 -10.84 34.05
CA GLN A 429 -20.14 -12.08 34.78
C GLN A 429 -18.71 -12.11 35.30
N ARG A 430 -18.55 -12.02 36.62
CA ARG A 430 -17.23 -12.14 37.26
C ARG A 430 -16.73 -13.58 37.23
N LEU A 431 -15.42 -13.71 37.08
CA LEU A 431 -14.69 -14.97 37.09
C LEU A 431 -13.70 -14.99 38.25
N GLU A 432 -13.27 -16.18 38.62
CA GLU A 432 -12.01 -16.33 39.35
C GLU A 432 -10.87 -16.02 38.34
N PRO A 433 -9.88 -15.17 38.70
CA PRO A 433 -8.84 -14.74 37.77
C PRO A 433 -8.15 -15.92 37.09
N THR A 434 -8.30 -16.03 35.77
CA THR A 434 -7.84 -17.21 35.01
C THR A 434 -7.33 -16.80 33.64
N ARG A 435 -6.25 -17.43 33.16
CA ARG A 435 -5.78 -17.30 31.77
C ARG A 435 -6.69 -18.09 30.83
N LEU A 436 -7.17 -17.46 29.77
CA LEU A 436 -8.07 -18.09 28.81
C LEU A 436 -7.28 -18.86 27.75
N SER A 437 -7.63 -20.13 27.53
CA SER A 437 -7.19 -20.86 26.33
C SER A 437 -7.97 -20.36 25.11
N ALA A 438 -7.48 -20.61 23.89
CA ALA A 438 -8.17 -20.20 22.66
C ALA A 438 -9.63 -20.71 22.60
N ARG A 439 -9.83 -21.99 22.90
CA ARG A 439 -11.16 -22.61 22.96
C ARG A 439 -12.07 -21.96 24.01
N THR A 440 -11.51 -21.57 25.15
CA THR A 440 -12.27 -20.89 26.21
C THR A 440 -12.63 -19.47 25.78
N LEU A 441 -11.69 -18.76 25.14
CA LEU A 441 -11.90 -17.41 24.63
C LEU A 441 -13.05 -17.41 23.62
N GLU A 442 -13.02 -18.29 22.62
CA GLU A 442 -14.10 -18.45 21.63
C GLU A 442 -15.48 -18.61 22.29
N ALA A 443 -15.57 -19.49 23.29
CA ALA A 443 -16.81 -19.75 24.02
C ALA A 443 -17.31 -18.52 24.80
N VAL A 444 -16.43 -17.74 25.43
CA VAL A 444 -16.84 -16.55 26.18
C VAL A 444 -17.04 -15.32 25.29
N THR A 445 -16.48 -15.27 24.09
CA THR A 445 -16.74 -14.20 23.12
C THR A 445 -18.07 -14.38 22.38
N ALA A 446 -18.73 -15.53 22.53
CA ALA A 446 -20.06 -15.78 21.99
C ALA A 446 -21.18 -15.02 22.72
N ILE A 447 -20.91 -14.48 23.92
CA ILE A 447 -21.83 -13.57 24.62
C ILE A 447 -21.53 -12.12 24.27
N ASP A 448 -22.57 -11.30 24.19
CA ASP A 448 -22.43 -9.86 23.94
C ASP A 448 -21.68 -9.16 25.09
N GLY A 449 -20.81 -8.21 24.74
CA GLY A 449 -20.03 -7.41 25.67
C GLY A 449 -18.53 -7.57 25.47
N ALA A 450 -17.77 -7.17 26.49
CA ALA A 450 -16.31 -7.24 26.49
C ALA A 450 -15.78 -8.33 27.44
N VAL A 451 -14.57 -8.78 27.18
CA VAL A 451 -13.75 -9.60 28.08
C VAL A 451 -12.80 -8.65 28.82
N LEU A 452 -12.84 -8.63 30.14
CA LEU A 452 -12.00 -7.79 30.98
C LEU A 452 -10.81 -8.59 31.51
N VAL A 453 -9.61 -8.16 31.16
CA VAL A 453 -8.33 -8.78 31.54
C VAL A 453 -7.42 -7.77 32.25
N ASP A 454 -6.49 -8.27 33.06
CA ASP A 454 -5.39 -7.46 33.61
C ASP A 454 -4.15 -7.45 32.69
N PRO A 455 -3.15 -6.60 32.96
CA PRO A 455 -1.91 -6.58 32.18
C PRO A 455 -1.09 -7.87 32.22
N GLN A 456 -1.40 -8.81 33.14
CA GLN A 456 -0.76 -10.13 33.24
C GLN A 456 -1.56 -11.23 32.49
N ALA A 457 -2.49 -10.80 31.62
CA ALA A 457 -3.35 -11.62 30.78
C ALA A 457 -4.33 -12.53 31.54
N ASN A 458 -4.65 -12.23 32.81
CA ASN A 458 -5.69 -12.94 33.54
C ASN A 458 -7.05 -12.29 33.28
N CYS A 459 -8.06 -13.11 32.95
CA CYS A 459 -9.44 -12.67 32.79
C CYS A 459 -10.15 -12.58 34.14
N HIS A 460 -10.79 -11.44 34.40
CA HIS A 460 -11.52 -11.15 35.64
C HIS A 460 -13.04 -11.12 35.43
N ALA A 461 -13.50 -10.82 34.21
CA ALA A 461 -14.92 -10.83 33.87
C ALA A 461 -15.17 -10.98 32.36
N VAL A 462 -16.36 -11.48 32.01
CA VAL A 462 -16.84 -11.61 30.63
C VAL A 462 -18.25 -11.03 30.48
N GLY A 463 -18.65 -10.69 29.25
CA GLY A 463 -19.94 -10.06 28.99
C GLY A 463 -20.05 -8.65 29.59
N VAL A 464 -18.92 -7.95 29.68
CA VAL A 464 -18.81 -6.65 30.34
C VAL A 464 -19.42 -5.57 29.46
N ILE A 465 -20.40 -4.84 29.97
CA ILE A 465 -20.92 -3.64 29.30
C ILE A 465 -20.18 -2.42 29.81
N LEU A 466 -19.43 -1.77 28.91
CA LEU A 466 -18.67 -0.57 29.25
C LEU A 466 -19.58 0.65 29.40
N ASP A 467 -19.42 1.35 30.50
CA ASP A 467 -20.03 2.65 30.75
C ASP A 467 -19.15 3.80 30.22
N GLY A 468 -19.62 5.04 30.38
CA GLY A 468 -18.89 6.23 29.93
C GLY A 468 -19.82 7.30 29.39
N THR A 469 -19.43 8.57 29.58
CA THR A 469 -20.19 9.73 29.10
C THR A 469 -19.92 9.97 27.61
N SER A 470 -20.90 10.53 26.91
CA SER A 470 -20.68 10.97 25.52
C SER A 470 -19.57 12.01 25.47
N VAL A 471 -18.55 11.75 24.64
CA VAL A 471 -17.42 12.63 24.40
C VAL A 471 -17.43 13.08 22.94
N GLY A 472 -16.82 14.23 22.64
CA GLY A 472 -16.74 14.77 21.28
C GLY A 472 -15.93 13.91 20.30
N ALA A 473 -15.28 12.84 20.77
CA ALA A 473 -14.46 11.91 20.00
C ALA A 473 -15.22 10.68 19.45
N GLY A 474 -16.54 10.60 19.64
CA GLY A 474 -17.36 9.54 19.05
C GLY A 474 -17.52 9.69 17.54
N ASP A 475 -17.64 8.57 16.82
CA ASP A 475 -17.85 8.53 15.37
C ASP A 475 -19.16 7.82 15.04
N ALA A 476 -20.14 8.58 14.52
CA ALA A 476 -21.45 8.06 14.15
C ALA A 476 -21.42 7.06 12.99
N ALA A 477 -20.36 7.05 12.17
CA ALA A 477 -20.16 6.07 11.12
C ALA A 477 -19.64 4.71 11.65
N ARG A 478 -19.22 4.65 12.93
CA ARG A 478 -18.69 3.45 13.58
C ARG A 478 -19.73 2.80 14.49
N GLY A 479 -19.57 1.49 14.72
CA GLY A 479 -20.50 0.69 15.51
C GLY A 479 -20.50 1.01 17.01
N ALA A 480 -21.53 0.50 17.71
CA ALA A 480 -21.72 0.72 19.14
C ALA A 480 -20.50 0.31 19.99
N ARG A 481 -19.84 -0.82 19.67
CA ARG A 481 -18.61 -1.30 20.33
C ARG A 481 -17.51 -0.24 20.30
N PHE A 482 -17.22 0.30 19.11
CA PHE A 482 -16.20 1.34 18.95
C PHE A 482 -16.51 2.58 19.78
N ASN A 483 -17.75 3.07 19.69
CA ASN A 483 -18.16 4.27 20.43
C ASN A 483 -18.18 4.04 21.95
N SER A 484 -18.55 2.84 22.43
CA SER A 484 -18.46 2.49 23.86
C SER A 484 -17.02 2.44 24.35
N ALA A 485 -16.12 1.86 23.56
CA ALA A 485 -14.70 1.80 23.89
C ALA A 485 -14.07 3.19 24.02
N ILE A 486 -14.39 4.13 23.10
CA ILE A 486 -13.92 5.52 23.18
C ILE A 486 -14.41 6.21 24.46
N ARG A 487 -15.71 6.09 24.76
CA ARG A 487 -16.29 6.72 25.97
C ARG A 487 -15.67 6.16 27.24
N TYR A 488 -15.50 4.85 27.30
CA TYR A 488 -14.91 4.17 28.44
C TYR A 488 -13.45 4.56 28.60
N GLN A 489 -12.62 4.42 27.55
CA GLN A 489 -11.21 4.76 27.62
C GLN A 489 -10.99 6.24 27.97
N HIS A 490 -11.82 7.16 27.49
CA HIS A 490 -11.73 8.56 27.92
C HIS A 490 -12.06 8.75 29.41
N ALA A 491 -12.95 7.93 29.98
CA ALA A 491 -13.30 8.01 31.41
C ALA A 491 -12.19 7.45 32.32
N VAL A 492 -11.51 6.38 31.90
CA VAL A 492 -10.45 5.71 32.69
C VAL A 492 -9.02 6.14 32.33
N GLY A 493 -8.81 6.76 31.17
CA GLY A 493 -7.51 7.27 30.75
C GLY A 493 -6.46 6.18 30.50
N ALA A 494 -5.23 6.41 30.98
CA ALA A 494 -4.07 5.55 30.76
C ALA A 494 -4.10 4.21 31.53
N ASP A 495 -5.09 4.00 32.39
CA ASP A 495 -5.27 2.72 33.10
C ASP A 495 -5.89 1.62 32.21
N CYS A 496 -6.31 1.99 31.00
CA CYS A 496 -7.12 1.15 30.13
C CYS A 496 -6.62 1.13 28.69
N MET A 497 -6.54 -0.08 28.14
CA MET A 497 -6.40 -0.34 26.71
C MET A 497 -7.57 -1.19 26.25
N VAL A 498 -8.29 -0.73 25.22
CA VAL A 498 -9.43 -1.46 24.64
C VAL A 498 -9.05 -1.95 23.25
N VAL A 499 -9.03 -3.26 23.09
CA VAL A 499 -8.87 -3.97 21.82
C VAL A 499 -10.26 -4.26 21.26
N ILE A 500 -10.57 -3.70 20.11
CA ILE A 500 -11.81 -3.94 19.38
C ILE A 500 -11.49 -4.81 18.19
N VAL A 501 -12.12 -5.98 18.17
CA VAL A 501 -12.11 -6.89 17.04
C VAL A 501 -13.41 -6.70 16.28
N SER A 502 -13.34 -6.31 15.01
CA SER A 502 -14.52 -6.30 14.14
C SER A 502 -14.80 -7.68 13.55
N GLU A 503 -16.01 -7.82 13.01
CA GLU A 503 -16.50 -9.05 12.39
C GLU A 503 -15.67 -9.48 11.16
N ASP A 504 -14.95 -8.55 10.52
CA ASP A 504 -14.02 -8.82 9.42
C ASP A 504 -12.60 -9.18 9.91
N GLY A 505 -12.42 -9.45 11.21
CA GLY A 505 -11.14 -9.82 11.82
C GLY A 505 -10.16 -8.67 12.02
N MET A 506 -10.56 -7.41 11.79
CA MET A 506 -9.69 -6.26 12.03
C MET A 506 -9.56 -5.93 13.51
N ILE A 507 -8.32 -5.82 13.96
CA ILE A 507 -7.97 -5.39 15.32
C ILE A 507 -7.75 -3.88 15.33
N ASN A 508 -8.51 -3.16 16.14
CA ASN A 508 -8.31 -1.76 16.47
C ASN A 508 -7.99 -1.64 17.95
N VAL A 509 -7.06 -0.78 18.34
CA VAL A 509 -6.76 -0.52 19.76
C VAL A 509 -6.99 0.95 20.10
N ILE A 510 -7.47 1.19 21.32
CA ILE A 510 -7.71 2.49 21.94
C ILE A 510 -7.03 2.49 23.32
N PRO A 511 -6.27 3.54 23.70
CA PRO A 511 -5.97 4.73 22.91
C PRO A 511 -5.07 4.43 21.71
N ARG A 512 -5.09 5.32 20.72
CA ARG A 512 -4.10 5.32 19.64
C ARG A 512 -3.03 6.34 20.01
N LEU A 513 -1.86 5.86 20.42
CA LEU A 513 -0.71 6.72 20.64
C LEU A 513 0.07 6.88 19.32
N PRO A 514 0.56 8.09 19.01
CA PRO A 514 1.53 8.28 17.94
C PRO A 514 2.76 7.36 18.12
N ARG A 515 3.35 6.95 17.00
CA ARG A 515 4.54 6.09 16.98
C ARG A 515 5.72 6.84 17.58
N ARG A 516 6.68 6.10 18.14
CA ARG A 516 7.94 6.70 18.56
C ARG A 516 8.82 6.96 17.32
N ILE A 517 9.47 8.11 17.27
CA ILE A 517 10.35 8.51 16.16
C ILE A 517 11.72 8.94 16.68
N HIS A 518 12.73 8.99 15.82
CA HIS A 518 13.99 9.64 16.18
C HIS A 518 13.85 11.17 16.08
N PRO A 519 14.49 11.96 16.96
CA PRO A 519 14.50 13.43 16.86
C PRO A 519 14.89 13.95 15.48
N SER A 520 15.84 13.28 14.81
CA SER A 520 16.30 13.61 13.46
C SER A 520 15.22 13.52 12.38
N ALA A 521 14.12 12.80 12.62
CA ALA A 521 12.99 12.75 11.70
C ALA A 521 12.25 14.11 11.60
N VAL A 522 12.24 14.91 12.67
CA VAL A 522 11.65 16.27 12.70
C VAL A 522 12.66 17.32 12.24
N GLU A 523 13.92 17.21 12.68
CA GLU A 523 14.94 18.21 12.34
C GLU A 523 15.26 18.24 10.84
N ARG A 524 15.34 17.09 10.16
CA ARG A 524 15.65 17.03 8.71
C ARG A 524 14.70 17.86 7.84
N PRO A 525 13.36 17.70 7.90
CA PRO A 525 12.47 18.51 7.08
C PRO A 525 12.47 20.00 7.51
N LEU A 526 12.77 20.30 8.77
CA LEU A 526 12.92 21.69 9.23
C LEU A 526 14.14 22.38 8.63
N GLU A 527 15.29 21.70 8.61
CA GLU A 527 16.48 22.18 7.89
C GLU A 527 16.22 22.32 6.38
N GLN A 528 15.46 21.40 5.78
CA GLN A 528 15.08 21.49 4.36
C GLN A 528 14.20 22.71 4.06
N LEU A 529 13.28 23.10 4.96
CA LEU A 529 12.53 24.35 4.82
C LEU A 529 13.45 25.56 4.80
N GLU A 530 14.39 25.62 5.76
CA GLU A 530 15.33 26.73 5.90
C GLU A 530 16.26 26.81 4.68
N ILE A 531 16.77 25.68 4.20
CA ILE A 531 17.58 25.57 2.97
C ILE A 531 16.79 26.03 1.74
N ALA A 532 15.50 25.67 1.62
CA ALA A 532 14.66 26.04 0.48
C ALA A 532 14.48 27.57 0.33
N LEU A 533 14.77 28.34 1.39
CA LEU A 533 14.75 29.81 1.38
C LEU A 533 16.11 30.43 1.02
N THR A 534 17.18 29.64 0.98
CA THR A 534 18.52 30.15 0.68
C THR A 534 18.68 30.48 -0.80
N ARG A 535 19.05 31.73 -1.11
CA ARG A 535 19.30 32.25 -2.48
C ARG A 535 18.05 32.28 -3.40
N GLY A 536 16.92 32.71 -2.82
CA GLY A 536 15.64 32.87 -3.52
C GLY A 536 14.77 31.62 -3.35
N PRO A 537 13.50 31.74 -2.89
CA PRO A 537 12.76 30.59 -2.43
C PRO A 537 12.45 29.60 -3.55
N SER A 538 12.79 28.33 -3.30
CA SER A 538 12.28 27.21 -4.08
C SER A 538 10.94 26.79 -3.49
N TYR A 539 9.83 27.27 -4.08
CA TYR A 539 8.48 26.98 -3.62
C TYR A 539 8.20 25.47 -3.55
N ASP A 540 8.63 24.71 -4.56
CA ASP A 540 8.44 23.25 -4.59
C ASP A 540 9.18 22.55 -3.45
N ASP A 541 10.43 22.96 -3.16
CA ASP A 541 11.21 22.37 -2.07
C ASP A 541 10.65 22.76 -0.71
N PHE A 542 10.23 24.02 -0.55
CA PHE A 542 9.61 24.51 0.66
C PHE A 542 8.32 23.77 0.96
N PHE A 543 7.37 23.73 0.03
CA PHE A 543 6.07 23.11 0.30
C PHE A 543 6.17 21.59 0.49
N ARG A 544 7.16 20.94 -0.12
CA ARG A 544 7.46 19.53 0.17
C ARG A 544 7.91 19.32 1.61
N ALA A 545 8.87 20.11 2.08
CA ALA A 545 9.35 20.05 3.46
C ALA A 545 8.25 20.47 4.45
N TRP A 546 7.42 21.45 4.08
CA TRP A 546 6.26 21.90 4.85
C TRP A 546 5.23 20.79 5.03
N THR A 547 4.79 20.12 3.95
CA THR A 547 3.85 19.00 4.04
C THR A 547 4.44 17.83 4.85
N HIS A 548 5.75 17.60 4.78
CA HIS A 548 6.40 16.60 5.63
C HIS A 548 6.31 16.99 7.12
N LEU A 549 6.58 18.25 7.47
CA LEU A 549 6.40 18.74 8.85
C LEU A 549 4.94 18.75 9.29
N GLU A 550 3.99 19.01 8.40
CA GLU A 550 2.56 18.89 8.72
C GLU A 550 2.19 17.47 9.15
N ALA A 551 2.74 16.46 8.48
CA ALA A 551 2.56 15.05 8.87
C ALA A 551 3.23 14.72 10.22
N LEU A 552 4.22 15.51 10.64
CA LEU A 552 4.94 15.36 11.91
C LEU A 552 4.48 16.36 12.99
N ARG A 553 3.40 17.11 12.75
CA ARG A 553 2.91 18.19 13.64
C ARG A 553 2.91 17.81 15.12
N PHE A 554 2.42 16.60 15.43
CA PHE A 554 2.35 16.09 16.81
C PHE A 554 3.70 16.14 17.54
N TYR A 555 4.81 15.95 16.82
CA TYR A 555 6.15 15.85 17.39
C TYR A 555 6.90 17.18 17.43
N LEU A 556 6.31 18.31 17.01
CA LEU A 556 7.05 19.58 17.01
C LEU A 556 7.05 20.19 18.41
N THR A 557 8.26 20.46 18.92
CA THR A 557 8.48 21.26 20.12
C THR A 557 8.18 22.75 19.85
N ASP A 558 8.00 23.54 20.92
CA ASP A 558 7.83 25.00 20.84
C ASP A 558 8.89 25.68 19.94
N ALA A 559 10.15 25.30 20.12
CA ALA A 559 11.26 25.86 19.35
C ALA A 559 11.18 25.51 17.86
N GLN A 560 10.77 24.28 17.54
CA GLN A 560 10.61 23.82 16.16
C GLN A 560 9.39 24.46 15.48
N CYS A 561 8.27 24.60 16.20
CA CYS A 561 7.10 25.36 15.75
C CYS A 561 7.48 26.80 15.39
N ALA A 562 8.24 27.48 16.25
CA ALA A 562 8.71 28.84 16.00
C ALA A 562 9.59 28.94 14.74
N ARG A 563 10.54 28.02 14.56
CA ARG A 563 11.39 27.94 13.35
C ARG A 563 10.58 27.73 12.08
N ALA A 564 9.66 26.76 12.08
CA ALA A 564 8.82 26.46 10.91
C ALA A 564 7.92 27.65 10.54
N ASN A 565 7.29 28.27 11.53
CA ASN A 565 6.44 29.44 11.32
C ASN A 565 7.23 30.65 10.79
N ALA A 566 8.43 30.91 11.29
CA ALA A 566 9.30 31.97 10.78
C ALA A 566 9.74 31.72 9.33
N ALA A 567 10.03 30.47 8.98
CA ALA A 567 10.33 30.09 7.59
C ALA A 567 9.13 30.33 6.66
N ARG A 568 7.91 30.02 7.13
CA ARG A 568 6.66 30.28 6.40
C ARG A 568 6.39 31.75 6.17
N GLU A 569 6.60 32.57 7.20
CA GLU A 569 6.48 34.02 7.11
C GLU A 569 7.48 34.59 6.09
N THR A 570 8.75 34.14 6.13
CA THR A 570 9.78 34.53 5.14
C THR A 570 9.37 34.18 3.71
N LEU A 571 8.77 33.01 3.48
CA LEU A 571 8.27 32.63 2.15
C LEU A 571 7.15 33.56 1.67
N GLU A 572 6.16 33.83 2.54
CA GLU A 572 5.02 34.68 2.16
C GLU A 572 5.43 36.15 2.00
N GLU A 573 6.42 36.64 2.74
CA GLU A 573 7.06 37.94 2.51
C GLU A 573 7.74 38.01 1.14
N ASP A 574 8.46 36.96 0.74
CA ASP A 574 9.06 36.88 -0.60
C ASP A 574 7.99 36.85 -1.69
N ARG A 575 6.94 36.06 -1.48
CA ARG A 575 5.79 35.94 -2.39
C ARG A 575 5.01 37.26 -2.56
N ALA A 576 5.00 38.09 -1.52
CA ALA A 576 4.37 39.41 -1.55
C ALA A 576 5.20 40.47 -2.28
N LYS A 577 6.49 40.21 -2.58
CA LYS A 577 7.32 41.13 -3.35
C LYS A 577 6.76 41.25 -4.78
N PRO A 578 6.58 42.47 -5.30
CA PRO A 578 6.13 42.67 -6.66
C PRO A 578 7.17 42.07 -7.63
N GLU A 579 6.72 41.29 -8.60
CA GLU A 579 7.58 40.81 -9.67
C GLU A 579 8.26 42.00 -10.38
N PRO A 580 9.60 41.98 -10.59
CA PRO A 580 10.33 43.10 -11.15
C PRO A 580 9.80 43.58 -12.53
N ASP A 581 9.19 42.67 -13.29
CA ASP A 581 8.74 42.89 -14.67
C ASP A 581 7.22 42.71 -14.88
N ALA A 582 6.43 42.58 -13.81
CA ALA A 582 5.00 42.32 -13.95
C ALA A 582 4.21 43.56 -14.41
N PRO A 583 3.24 43.41 -15.34
CA PRO A 583 2.33 44.49 -15.71
C PRO A 583 1.60 45.06 -14.48
N PRO A 584 1.27 46.37 -14.45
CA PRO A 584 0.50 46.96 -13.36
C PRO A 584 -0.81 46.18 -13.13
N GLY A 585 -0.96 45.60 -11.93
CA GLY A 585 -2.17 44.85 -11.54
C GLY A 585 -2.08 43.32 -11.66
N LEU A 586 -0.99 42.74 -12.19
CA LEU A 586 -0.84 41.29 -12.38
C LEU A 586 0.33 40.63 -11.61
N GLY A 587 0.98 41.36 -10.69
CA GLY A 587 2.23 40.93 -10.05
C GLY A 587 2.19 40.73 -8.54
N ARG A 588 1.02 40.67 -7.91
CA ARG A 588 0.90 40.31 -6.48
C ARG A 588 0.22 38.96 -6.38
N ILE A 589 0.96 37.94 -5.96
CA ILE A 589 0.33 36.70 -5.55
C ILE A 589 -0.32 36.98 -4.19
N THR A 590 -1.62 36.69 -4.09
CA THR A 590 -2.39 36.89 -2.85
C THR A 590 -1.71 36.14 -1.71
N HIS A 591 -1.48 36.83 -0.58
CA HIS A 591 -1.01 36.21 0.66
C HIS A 591 -1.92 35.03 0.99
N VAL A 592 -1.35 33.82 1.09
CA VAL A 592 -2.14 32.64 1.41
C VAL A 592 -2.16 32.49 2.92
N SER A 593 -3.32 32.70 3.54
CA SER A 593 -3.51 32.41 4.96
C SER A 593 -3.14 30.96 5.28
N TRP A 594 -2.37 30.74 6.33
CA TRP A 594 -2.07 29.42 6.87
C TRP A 594 -2.39 29.37 8.36
N THR A 595 -2.47 28.17 8.92
CA THR A 595 -2.55 27.97 10.37
C THR A 595 -1.13 27.75 10.90
N PRO A 596 -0.61 28.62 11.77
CA PRO A 596 0.69 28.41 12.40
C PRO A 596 0.77 27.06 13.13
N PHE A 597 1.95 26.46 13.15
CA PHE A 597 2.21 25.31 14.01
C PHE A 597 2.17 25.73 15.48
N GLU A 598 1.51 24.91 16.30
CA GLU A 598 1.46 25.01 17.75
C GLU A 598 1.85 23.63 18.32
N PRO A 599 2.56 23.59 19.46
CA PRO A 599 2.89 22.33 20.13
C PRO A 599 1.62 21.55 20.49
N ASP A 600 1.67 20.23 20.39
CA ASP A 600 0.58 19.39 20.89
C ASP A 600 0.71 19.18 22.41
N PRO A 601 -0.33 19.44 23.21
CA PRO A 601 -0.25 19.28 24.67
C PRO A 601 -0.03 17.84 25.13
N ASP A 602 -0.32 16.84 24.30
CA ASP A 602 -0.12 15.42 24.61
C ASP A 602 1.27 14.90 24.17
N MET A 603 2.11 15.78 23.60
CA MET A 603 3.49 15.45 23.21
C MET A 603 4.45 15.54 24.40
N ASP A 604 5.27 14.50 24.58
CA ASP A 604 6.38 14.48 25.55
C ASP A 604 7.61 13.69 25.01
N ASP A 605 8.70 13.68 25.78
CA ASP A 605 9.96 13.03 25.40
C ASP A 605 9.85 11.50 25.22
N THR A 606 8.80 10.84 25.73
CA THR A 606 8.61 9.38 25.60
C THR A 606 8.28 8.96 24.16
N TYR A 607 7.89 9.92 23.32
CA TYR A 607 7.68 9.72 21.89
C TYR A 607 8.97 9.74 21.06
N TYR A 608 10.11 10.06 21.67
CA TYR A 608 11.40 10.00 21.00
C TYR A 608 12.19 8.73 21.34
N LEU A 609 12.71 8.08 20.30
CA LEU A 609 13.71 7.04 20.40
C LEU A 609 15.11 7.68 20.48
N ALA A 610 16.04 7.02 21.18
CA ALA A 610 17.45 7.39 21.12
C ALA A 610 17.94 7.35 19.65
N GLU A 611 18.76 8.32 19.24
CA GLU A 611 19.34 8.31 17.89
C GLU A 611 20.13 7.01 17.68
N PRO A 612 20.06 6.39 16.48
CA PRO A 612 20.92 5.26 16.17
C PRO A 612 22.38 5.73 16.23
N GLU A 613 23.24 4.94 16.89
CA GLU A 613 24.68 5.23 16.88
C GLU A 613 25.14 5.39 15.43
N SER A 614 25.74 6.55 15.12
CA SER A 614 26.21 6.84 13.78
C SER A 614 27.23 5.78 13.37
N THR A 615 26.84 4.86 12.50
CA THR A 615 27.80 3.98 11.82
C THR A 615 28.78 4.91 11.10
N PRO A 616 30.08 4.89 11.44
CA PRO A 616 31.05 5.73 10.74
C PRO A 616 31.01 5.33 9.27
N LEU A 617 30.76 6.30 8.39
CA LEU A 617 30.98 6.12 6.96
C LEU A 617 32.43 5.64 6.79
N LEU A 618 32.58 4.44 6.24
CA LEU A 618 33.86 3.82 5.97
C LEU A 618 34.75 4.77 5.16
N GLY A 619 35.79 5.27 5.82
CA GLY A 619 37.13 5.49 5.28
C GLY A 619 37.30 6.62 4.28
N GLU A 620 37.54 7.84 4.77
CA GLU A 620 38.66 8.61 4.24
C GLU A 620 39.94 7.90 4.71
N HIS A 621 40.59 7.18 3.80
CA HIS A 621 42.01 6.86 3.93
C HIS A 621 42.78 7.80 3.00
N ASP A 622 43.72 8.51 3.62
CA ASP A 622 44.74 9.42 3.10
C ASP A 622 45.21 9.20 1.64
#